data_AF-N8WU92-F1
#
_entry.id   AF-N8WU92-F1
#
_cell.length_a   1.000
_cell.length_b   1.000
_cell.length_c   1.000
_cell.angle_alpha   90.00
_cell.angle_beta   90.00
_cell.angle_gamma   90.00
#
_symmetry.space_group_name_H-M   'P 1'
#
loop_
_entity.id
_entity.type
_entity.pdbx_description
1 polymer ?
#
loop_
_entity_poly.entity_id
_entity_poly.type
_entity_poly.pdbx_seq_one_letter_code
_entity_poly.pdbx_strand_id
1 'polypeptide(L)'
;MTKHFSLPPKSQAWLDYSLKCKGYFHYFAVTFEGDLHPMGKWDAPFYSAEEAFQFKEELQKQFPDKTFMRVEGAICASMAQKNKDENKYWNAWIKKHLERVATLEKNGDSND
;
A
#
# COMPACT_ATOMS: atom_id res chain seq x y z
N MET A 1 8.12 24.19 5.57
CA MET A 1 9.07 23.19 5.06
C MET A 1 8.28 21.97 4.63
N THR A 2 8.09 21.76 3.34
CA THR A 2 7.50 20.52 2.81
C THR A 2 8.51 19.42 3.11
N LYS A 3 8.21 18.51 4.04
CA LYS A 3 9.04 17.33 4.23
C LYS A 3 8.99 16.57 2.92
N HIS A 4 10.11 16.52 2.20
CA HIS A 4 10.20 15.69 1.02
C HIS A 4 10.02 14.24 1.46
N PHE A 5 8.96 13.62 0.97
CA PHE A 5 8.69 12.21 1.18
C PHE A 5 9.82 11.40 0.53
N SER A 6 10.49 10.56 1.32
CA SER A 6 11.41 9.56 0.80
C SER A 6 11.24 8.25 1.57
N LEU A 7 11.33 7.14 0.85
CA LEU A 7 11.36 5.81 1.44
C LEU A 7 12.78 5.48 1.92
N PRO A 8 12.93 4.79 3.06
CA PRO A 8 14.19 4.17 3.42
C PRO A 8 14.70 3.26 2.28
N PRO A 9 16.02 3.10 2.08
CA PRO A 9 16.56 2.34 0.95
C PRO A 9 15.98 0.92 0.81
N LYS A 10 15.75 0.23 1.94
CA LYS A 10 15.14 -1.10 1.95
C LYS A 10 13.69 -1.10 1.43
N SER A 11 12.87 -0.15 1.90
CA SER A 11 11.49 0.03 1.43
C SER A 11 11.43 0.45 -0.03
N GLN A 12 12.37 1.28 -0.49
CA GLN A 12 12.45 1.65 -1.90
C GLN A 12 12.78 0.43 -2.77
N ALA A 13 13.79 -0.35 -2.40
CA ALA A 13 14.14 -1.58 -3.11
C ALA A 13 12.99 -2.60 -3.12
N TRP A 14 12.27 -2.74 -2.00
CA TRP A 14 11.06 -3.56 -1.93
C TRP A 14 9.98 -3.05 -2.89
N LEU A 15 9.73 -1.74 -2.93
CA LEU A 15 8.72 -1.15 -3.80
C LEU A 15 9.09 -1.34 -5.28
N ASP A 16 10.35 -1.10 -5.65
CA ASP A 16 10.85 -1.26 -7.01
C ASP A 16 10.73 -2.70 -7.51
N TYR A 17 10.95 -3.69 -6.62
CA TYR A 17 10.70 -5.09 -6.91
C TYR A 17 9.19 -5.37 -7.03
N SER A 18 8.40 -4.95 -6.04
CA SER A 18 6.96 -5.21 -5.95
C SER A 18 6.15 -4.57 -7.08
N LEU A 19 6.65 -3.48 -7.66
CA LEU A 19 6.07 -2.82 -8.83
C LEU A 19 6.15 -3.69 -10.09
N LYS A 20 7.06 -4.68 -10.14
CA LYS A 20 7.23 -5.59 -11.28
C LYS A 20 6.46 -6.89 -11.14
N CYS A 21 6.04 -7.25 -9.92
CA CYS A 21 5.30 -8.48 -9.65
C CYS A 21 3.82 -8.34 -10.07
N LYS A 22 3.45 -8.93 -11.21
CA LYS A 22 2.09 -8.83 -11.75
C LYS A 22 1.04 -9.54 -10.90
N GLY A 23 1.40 -10.61 -10.19
CA GLY A 23 0.47 -11.39 -9.36
C GLY A 23 0.04 -10.72 -8.05
N TYR A 24 0.60 -9.55 -7.70
CA TYR A 24 0.42 -8.96 -6.37
C TYR A 24 0.01 -7.49 -6.40
N PHE A 25 -0.94 -7.15 -5.55
CA PHE A 25 -1.18 -5.79 -5.09
C PHE A 25 -0.11 -5.44 -4.07
N HIS A 26 0.61 -4.33 -4.25
CA HIS A 26 1.44 -3.77 -3.18
C HIS A 26 0.77 -2.53 -2.64
N TYR A 27 0.96 -2.27 -1.36
CA TYR A 27 0.37 -1.13 -0.69
C TYR A 27 1.18 -0.70 0.51
N PHE A 28 0.88 0.50 0.98
CA PHE A 28 1.24 0.97 2.29
C PHE A 28 -0.01 1.11 3.15
N ALA A 29 0.13 0.88 4.45
CA ALA A 29 -0.90 1.17 5.44
C ALA A 29 -0.29 1.98 6.59
N VAL A 30 -1.14 2.64 7.36
CA VAL A 30 -0.75 3.34 8.59
C VAL A 30 -1.38 2.61 9.76
N THR A 31 -0.56 2.29 10.74
CA THR A 31 -0.94 1.63 11.99
C THR A 31 -0.31 2.36 13.17
N PHE A 32 -0.58 1.90 14.40
CA PHE A 32 -0.02 2.45 15.62
C PHE A 32 0.57 1.34 16.48
N GLU A 33 1.48 1.72 17.37
CA GLU A 33 2.09 0.78 18.32
C GLU A 33 1.02 0.11 19.20
N GLY A 34 1.00 -1.23 19.21
CA GLY A 34 -0.01 -2.04 19.91
C GLY A 34 -1.23 -2.41 19.07
N ASP A 35 -1.28 -2.04 17.79
CA ASP A 35 -2.32 -2.52 16.88
C ASP A 35 -2.16 -4.04 16.62
N LEU A 36 -3.24 -4.79 16.83
CA LEU A 36 -3.31 -6.23 16.60
C LEU A 36 -3.33 -6.58 15.11
N HIS A 37 -3.69 -5.62 14.26
CA HIS A 37 -3.79 -5.79 12.81
C HIS A 37 -3.03 -4.66 12.10
N PRO A 38 -1.69 -4.63 12.19
CA PRO A 38 -0.89 -3.51 11.70
C PRO A 38 -0.95 -3.32 10.18
N MET A 39 -1.29 -4.39 9.44
CA MET A 39 -1.56 -4.36 8.00
C MET A 39 -3.02 -4.07 7.67
N GLY A 40 -3.82 -3.69 8.68
CA GLY A 40 -5.26 -3.52 8.60
C GLY A 40 -6.03 -4.83 8.77
N LYS A 41 -7.34 -4.68 8.99
CA LYS A 41 -8.34 -5.71 8.67
C LYS A 41 -8.65 -5.64 7.18
N TRP A 42 -9.41 -6.61 6.67
CA TRP A 42 -9.78 -6.65 5.26
C TRP A 42 -10.47 -5.38 4.77
N ASP A 43 -11.04 -4.54 5.64
CA ASP A 43 -11.73 -3.28 5.38
C ASP A 43 -10.86 -2.00 5.51
N ALA A 44 -9.56 -2.15 5.79
CA ALA A 44 -8.67 -1.01 5.99
C ALA A 44 -8.39 -0.24 4.69
N PRO A 45 -8.18 1.08 4.77
CA PRO A 45 -7.67 1.85 3.65
C PRO A 45 -6.19 1.54 3.42
N PHE A 46 -5.89 1.19 2.18
CA PHE A 46 -4.51 1.10 1.67
C PHE A 46 -4.14 2.40 0.96
N TYR A 47 -2.84 2.63 0.75
CA TYR A 47 -2.28 3.89 0.26
C TYR A 47 -1.06 3.67 -0.66
N SER A 48 -0.78 4.67 -1.50
CA SER A 48 0.56 4.88 -2.04
C SER A 48 1.54 5.25 -0.92
N ALA A 49 2.83 5.20 -1.22
CA ALA A 49 3.86 5.50 -0.23
C ALA A 49 3.77 6.95 0.28
N GLU A 50 3.48 7.89 -0.62
CA GLU A 50 3.28 9.31 -0.32
C GLU A 50 1.95 9.56 0.41
N GLU A 51 0.85 8.98 -0.06
CA GLU A 51 -0.47 9.06 0.60
C GLU A 51 -0.37 8.57 2.06
N ALA A 52 0.34 7.45 2.29
CA ALA A 52 0.56 6.91 3.63
C ALA A 52 1.38 7.85 4.51
N PHE A 53 2.35 8.56 3.94
CA PHE A 53 3.16 9.52 4.69
C PHE A 53 2.30 10.71 5.15
N GLN A 54 1.54 11.31 4.23
CA GLN A 54 0.66 12.44 4.54
C GLN A 54 -0.38 12.03 5.59
N PHE A 55 -1.04 10.88 5.39
CA PHE A 55 -2.05 10.38 6.32
C PHE A 55 -1.48 10.07 7.71
N LYS A 56 -0.27 9.49 7.79
CA LYS A 56 0.43 9.30 9.07
C LYS A 56 0.67 10.64 9.78
N GLU A 57 1.13 11.67 9.08
CA GLU A 57 1.39 12.98 9.69
C GLU A 57 0.11 13.64 10.19
N GLU A 58 -1.01 13.46 9.48
CA GLU A 58 -2.32 13.92 9.92
C GLU A 58 -2.79 13.20 11.19
N LEU A 59 -2.68 11.86 11.23
CA LEU A 59 -3.04 11.07 12.40
C LEU A 59 -2.18 11.40 13.62
N GLN A 60 -0.88 11.63 13.42
CA GLN A 60 0.03 12.00 14.50
C GLN A 60 -0.33 13.36 15.13
N LYS A 61 -0.82 14.32 14.33
CA LYS A 61 -1.31 15.61 14.83
C LYS A 61 -2.62 15.46 15.60
N GLN A 62 -3.51 14.58 15.15
CA GLN A 62 -4.81 14.36 15.77
C GLN A 62 -4.70 13.55 17.07
N PHE A 63 -3.77 12.61 17.14
CA PHE A 63 -3.57 11.71 18.28
C PHE A 63 -2.10 11.73 18.72
N PRO A 64 -1.64 12.79 19.40
CA PRO A 64 -0.24 12.95 19.78
C PRO A 64 0.27 11.87 20.73
N ASP A 65 -0.62 11.25 21.52
CA ASP A 65 -0.27 10.21 22.49
C ASP A 65 -0.06 8.82 21.85
N LYS A 66 -0.39 8.68 20.56
CA LYS A 66 -0.17 7.44 19.82
C LYS A 66 1.06 7.55 18.94
N THR A 67 1.81 6.46 18.87
CA THR A 67 2.95 6.34 17.94
C THR A 67 2.48 5.68 16.67
N PHE A 68 2.33 6.45 15.59
CA PHE A 68 1.97 5.89 14.29
C PHE A 68 3.18 5.46 13.48
N MET A 69 3.03 4.36 12.76
CA MET A 69 4.01 3.82 11.84
C MET A 69 3.37 3.46 10.51
N ARG A 70 4.17 3.53 9.45
CA ARG A 70 3.78 3.05 8.14
C ARG A 70 4.26 1.61 8.02
N VAL A 71 3.41 0.76 7.45
CA VAL A 71 3.78 -0.60 7.05
C VAL A 71 3.67 -0.72 5.54
N GLU A 72 4.46 -1.62 4.98
CA GLU A 72 4.45 -1.99 3.56
C GLU A 72 4.01 -3.43 3.44
N GLY A 73 3.15 -3.73 2.47
CA GLY A 73 2.51 -5.03 2.35
C GLY A 73 2.15 -5.38 0.91
N ALA A 74 1.91 -6.67 0.69
CA ALA A 74 1.43 -7.17 -0.59
C ALA A 74 0.35 -8.24 -0.40
N ILE A 75 -0.65 -8.24 -1.28
CA ILE A 75 -1.75 -9.20 -1.31
C ILE A 75 -1.82 -9.81 -2.70
N CYS A 76 -1.99 -11.14 -2.76
CA CYS A 76 -2.17 -11.83 -4.03
C CYS A 76 -3.43 -11.32 -4.74
N ALA A 77 -3.30 -11.04 -6.04
CA ALA A 77 -4.37 -10.40 -6.77
C ALA A 77 -5.63 -11.27 -6.91
N SER A 78 -5.42 -12.57 -7.08
CA SER A 78 -6.51 -13.54 -7.11
C SER A 78 -7.29 -13.59 -5.78
N MET A 79 -6.62 -13.34 -4.65
CA MET A 79 -7.27 -13.32 -3.33
C MET A 79 -8.06 -12.02 -3.13
N ALA A 80 -7.48 -10.87 -3.49
CA ALA A 80 -8.18 -9.59 -3.43
C ALA A 80 -9.45 -9.60 -4.31
N GLN A 81 -9.40 -10.22 -5.49
CA GLN A 81 -10.56 -10.33 -6.37
C GLN A 81 -11.68 -11.21 -5.80
N LYS A 82 -11.33 -12.30 -5.10
CA LYS A 82 -12.30 -13.18 -4.43
C LYS A 82 -13.04 -12.48 -3.29
N ASN A 83 -12.35 -11.60 -2.57
CA ASN A 83 -12.89 -10.92 -1.39
C ASN A 83 -13.26 -9.45 -1.67
N LYS A 84 -13.43 -9.06 -2.93
CA LYS A 84 -13.62 -7.65 -3.34
C LYS A 84 -14.83 -6.98 -2.69
N ASP A 85 -15.86 -7.74 -2.37
CA ASP A 85 -17.12 -7.24 -1.81
C ASP A 85 -17.05 -7.06 -0.28
N GLU A 86 -16.00 -7.56 0.38
CA GLU A 86 -15.77 -7.41 1.82
C GLU A 86 -15.15 -6.06 2.18
N ASN A 87 -14.62 -5.31 1.20
CA ASN A 87 -14.02 -4.01 1.43
C ASN A 87 -14.36 -3.01 0.31
N LYS A 88 -15.02 -1.92 0.70
CA LYS A 88 -15.37 -0.80 -0.18
C LYS A 88 -14.18 -0.16 -0.90
N TYR A 89 -12.97 -0.29 -0.38
CA TYR A 89 -11.74 0.23 -0.98
C TYR A 89 -11.15 -0.70 -2.06
N TRP A 90 -11.56 -1.98 -2.12
CA TRP A 90 -10.91 -2.94 -3.01
C TRP A 90 -11.02 -2.60 -4.49
N ASN A 91 -12.16 -2.08 -4.94
CA ASN A 91 -12.36 -1.72 -6.34
C ASN A 91 -11.37 -0.66 -6.83
N ALA A 92 -11.05 0.33 -5.98
CA ALA A 92 -10.08 1.36 -6.32
C ALA A 92 -8.66 0.77 -6.47
N TRP A 93 -8.30 -0.18 -5.60
CA TRP A 93 -7.00 -0.83 -5.63
C TRP A 93 -6.87 -1.81 -6.79
N ILE A 94 -7.90 -2.64 -7.04
CA ILE A 94 -8.02 -3.50 -8.24
C ILE A 94 -7.79 -2.68 -9.50
N LYS A 95 -8.45 -1.53 -9.63
CA LYS A 95 -8.24 -0.62 -10.76
C LYS A 95 -6.78 -0.17 -10.90
N LYS A 96 -6.18 0.39 -9.83
CA LYS A 96 -4.77 0.85 -9.85
C LYS A 96 -3.79 -0.27 -10.26
N HIS A 97 -4.03 -1.50 -9.83
CA HIS A 97 -3.20 -2.64 -10.21
C HIS A 97 -3.39 -3.05 -11.67
N LEU A 98 -4.62 -3.11 -12.17
CA LEU A 98 -4.87 -3.44 -13.57
C LEU A 98 -4.19 -2.41 -14.49
N GLU A 99 -4.26 -1.12 -14.14
CA GLU A 99 -3.55 -0.06 -14.84
C GLU A 99 -2.01 -0.25 -14.81
N ARG A 100 -1.47 -0.62 -13.64
CA ARG A 100 -0.04 -0.93 -13.48
C ARG A 100 0.36 -2.14 -14.33
N VAL A 101 -0.37 -3.24 -14.26
CA VAL A 101 -0.10 -4.48 -15.02
C VAL A 101 -0.15 -4.20 -16.51
N ALA A 102 -1.17 -3.50 -17.00
CA ALA A 102 -1.26 -3.10 -18.40
C ALA A 102 -0.07 -2.23 -18.86
N THR A 103 0.48 -1.42 -17.96
CA THR A 103 1.69 -0.62 -18.24
C THR A 103 2.94 -1.51 -18.33
N LEU A 104 3.11 -2.48 -17.42
CA LEU A 104 4.21 -3.44 -17.47
C LEU A 104 4.17 -4.29 -18.75
N GLU A 105 2.98 -4.77 -19.13
CA GLU A 105 2.80 -5.56 -20.35
C GLU A 105 3.14 -4.76 -21.61
N LYS A 106 2.75 -3.49 -21.68
CA LYS A 106 3.15 -2.58 -22.77
C LYS A 106 4.66 -2.38 -22.84
N ASN A 107 5.35 -2.40 -21.70
CA ASN A 107 6.80 -2.23 -21.63
C ASN A 107 7.57 -3.53 -21.90
N GLY A 108 6.89 -4.66 -22.09
CA GLY A 108 7.54 -5.96 -22.30
C GLY A 108 8.08 -6.61 -21.01
N ASP A 109 7.72 -6.09 -19.83
CA ASP A 109 8.11 -6.66 -18.56
C ASP A 109 7.34 -7.96 -18.32
N SER A 110 8.04 -9.08 -18.10
CA SER A 110 7.48 -10.45 -18.05
C SER A 110 7.67 -11.16 -16.71
N ASN A 111 7.89 -10.42 -15.61
CA ASN A 111 7.98 -11.04 -14.29
C ASN A 111 6.60 -11.48 -13.78
N ASP A 112 6.44 -12.80 -13.61
CA ASP A 112 5.37 -13.45 -12.84
C ASP A 112 5.78 -13.63 -11.37
#